data_AF-A0A6B3G4W1-F1
#
_entry.id   AF-A0A6B3G4W1-F1
#
_cell.length_a   1.000
_cell.length_b   1.000
_cell.length_c   1.000
_cell.angle_alpha   90.00
_cell.angle_beta   90.00
_cell.angle_gamma   90.00
#
_symmetry.space_group_name_H-M   'P 1'
#
loop_
_entity.id
_entity.type
_entity.pdbx_description
1 polymer ?
#
loop_
_entity_poly.entity_id
_entity_poly.type
_entity_poly.pdbx_seq_one_letter_code
_entity_poly.pdbx_strand_id
1 'polypeptide(L)' 'LRPGVYRSASPTPDCSWKIEGAGGKELASGASDTGKSRKITIPDSAVTFTSTGCYAWLPEGAAG' A
#
# COMPACT_ATOMS: atom_id res chain seq x y z
N LEU A 1 -3.25 -11.60 -2.52
CA LEU A 1 -2.33 -10.47 -2.27
C LEU A 1 -0.95 -11.04 -2.01
N ARG A 2 0.15 -10.43 -2.48
CA ARG A 2 1.50 -10.92 -2.12
C ARG A 2 2.00 -10.16 -0.90
N PRO A 3 2.31 -10.85 0.22
CA PRO A 3 2.98 -10.21 1.32
C PRO A 3 4.34 -9.70 0.89
N GLY A 4 4.71 -8.54 1.42
CA GLY A 4 5.93 -7.87 1.03
C GLY A 4 5.83 -6.38 1.24
N VAL A 5 6.95 -5.72 1.00
CA VAL A 5 7.03 -4.28 1.15
C VAL A 5 6.83 -3.62 -0.20
N TYR A 6 6.03 -2.56 -0.25
CA TYR A 6 5.74 -1.81 -1.46
C TYR A 6 6.03 -0.34 -1.22
N ARG A 7 6.61 0.34 -2.20
CA ARG A 7 6.73 1.80 -2.22
C ARG A 7 5.75 2.39 -3.21
N SER A 8 5.17 3.53 -2.88
CA SER A 8 4.42 4.32 -3.85
C SER A 8 5.37 4.93 -4.88
N ALA A 9 5.03 4.78 -6.17
CA ALA A 9 5.82 5.31 -7.28
C ALA A 9 5.75 6.84 -7.37
N SER A 10 4.60 7.41 -7.05
CA SER A 10 4.36 8.86 -7.02
C SER A 10 3.06 9.11 -6.25
N PRO A 11 3.12 9.52 -4.97
CA PRO A 11 1.91 9.94 -4.28
C PRO A 11 1.53 11.32 -4.80
N THR A 12 0.40 11.42 -5.48
CA THR A 12 -0.35 12.69 -5.49
C THR A 12 -0.84 12.98 -4.08
N PRO A 13 -1.18 14.24 -3.74
CA PRO A 13 -1.75 14.58 -2.42
C PRO A 13 -3.02 13.78 -2.08
N ASP A 14 -3.73 13.25 -3.09
CA ASP A 14 -4.92 12.40 -2.92
C ASP A 14 -4.63 10.89 -2.82
N CYS A 15 -3.37 10.50 -2.61
CA CYS A 15 -3.04 9.08 -2.47
C CYS A 15 -3.52 8.55 -1.11
N SER A 16 -4.48 7.63 -1.12
CA SER A 16 -4.93 6.89 0.05
C SER A 16 -4.91 5.39 -0.20
N TRP A 17 -4.68 4.61 0.85
CA TRP A 17 -4.67 3.16 0.79
C TRP A 17 -5.22 2.54 2.07
N LYS A 18 -5.84 1.37 1.90
CA LYS A 18 -6.36 0.54 2.97
C LYS A 18 -6.04 -0.92 2.68
N ILE A 19 -5.60 -1.62 3.70
CA ILE A 19 -5.23 -3.02 3.69
C ILE A 19 -6.11 -3.73 4.69
N GLU A 20 -6.86 -4.70 4.21
CA GLU A 20 -7.75 -5.51 5.03
C GLU A 20 -7.28 -6.95 5.01
N GLY A 21 -7.37 -7.58 6.17
CA GLY A 21 -7.08 -8.98 6.39
C GLY A 21 -8.34 -9.83 6.34
N ALA A 22 -8.12 -11.13 6.54
CA ALA A 22 -9.21 -12.10 6.63
C ALA A 22 -10.27 -11.63 7.65
N GLY A 23 -11.54 -11.69 7.25
CA GLY A 23 -12.66 -11.22 8.06
C GLY A 23 -12.89 -9.70 8.04
N GLY A 24 -12.30 -8.95 7.11
CA GLY A 24 -12.50 -7.51 6.98
C GLY A 24 -11.77 -6.69 8.04
N LYS A 25 -10.79 -7.30 8.73
CA LYS A 25 -10.00 -6.61 9.75
C LYS A 25 -9.04 -5.64 9.07
N GLU A 26 -9.11 -4.35 9.41
CA GLU A 26 -8.09 -3.40 8.96
C GLU A 26 -6.72 -3.80 9.54
N LEU A 27 -5.76 -4.04 8.66
CA LEU A 27 -4.39 -4.38 9.03
C LEU A 27 -3.47 -3.16 8.92
N ALA A 28 -3.68 -2.35 7.89
CA ALA A 28 -2.96 -1.11 7.69
C ALA A 28 -3.80 -0.14 6.85
N SER A 29 -3.69 1.14 7.13
CA SER A 29 -4.32 2.20 6.35
C SER A 29 -3.41 3.42 6.37
N GLY A 30 -3.56 4.30 5.38
CA GLY A 30 -2.84 5.54 5.36
C GLY A 30 -3.19 6.42 4.17
N ALA A 31 -2.84 7.69 4.29
CA ALA A 31 -2.92 8.67 3.23
C ALA A 31 -1.57 9.38 3.08
N SER A 32 -1.31 9.87 1.88
CA SER A 32 -0.12 10.63 1.53
C SER A 32 -0.56 12.02 1.08
N ASP A 33 -0.60 12.95 2.02
CA ASP A 33 -1.04 14.34 1.82
C ASP A 33 0.12 15.24 1.35
N THR A 34 1.36 14.74 1.43
CA THR A 34 2.59 15.53 1.25
C THR A 34 3.36 15.22 -0.03
N GLY A 35 2.83 14.34 -0.89
CA GLY A 35 3.48 13.95 -2.15
C GLY A 35 4.83 13.22 -1.98
N LYS A 36 5.15 12.75 -0.77
CA LYS A 36 6.38 11.99 -0.49
C LYS A 36 6.16 10.49 -0.68
N SER A 37 7.07 9.84 -1.42
CA SER A 37 7.07 8.38 -1.60
C SER A 37 7.03 7.68 -0.26
N ARG A 38 6.08 6.76 -0.08
CA ARG A 38 5.85 6.07 1.17
C ARG A 38 5.96 4.57 0.97
N LYS A 39 6.41 3.91 2.02
CA LYS A 39 6.59 2.47 2.09
C LYS A 39 5.48 1.86 2.93
N ILE A 40 4.80 0.85 2.39
CA ILE A 40 3.77 0.06 3.09
C ILE A 40 4.21 -1.39 3.14
N THR A 41 3.89 -2.07 4.23
CA THR A 41 4.10 -3.50 4.36
C THR A 41 2.77 -4.19 4.26
N ILE A 42 2.63 -5.08 3.27
CA ILE A 42 1.49 -5.97 3.15
C ILE A 42 1.81 -7.23 3.97
N PRO A 43 1.14 -7.46 5.11
CA PRO A 43 1.31 -8.70 5.88
C PRO A 43 0.69 -9.89 5.13
N ASP A 44 1.12 -11.11 5.46
CA ASP A 44 0.60 -12.36 4.86
C ASP A 44 -0.90 -12.55 5.10
N SER A 45 -1.39 -12.04 6.23
CA SER A 45 -2.80 -12.03 6.57
C SER A 45 -3.65 -11.06 5.75
N ALA A 46 -3.04 -10.21 4.91
CA ALA A 46 -3.76 -9.27 4.06
C ALA A 46 -4.40 -9.97 2.88
N VAL A 47 -5.72 -9.80 2.78
CA VAL A 47 -6.55 -10.39 1.72
C VAL A 47 -6.97 -9.34 0.69
N THR A 48 -7.16 -8.09 1.13
CA THR A 48 -7.62 -6.98 0.29
C THR A 48 -6.66 -5.79 0.39
N PHE A 49 -6.36 -5.20 -0.76
CA PHE A 49 -5.61 -3.95 -0.86
C PHE A 49 -6.36 -2.99 -1.76
N THR A 50 -6.83 -1.89 -1.18
CA THR A 50 -7.52 -0.82 -1.89
C THR A 50 -6.59 0.37 -1.91
N SER A 51 -6.30 0.90 -3.10
CA SER A 51 -5.51 2.11 -3.25
C SER A 51 -6.20 3.06 -4.22
N THR A 52 -6.33 4.31 -3.79
CA THR A 52 -6.99 5.38 -4.53
C THR A 52 -5.98 6.49 -4.73
N GLY A 53 -5.82 6.98 -5.97
CA GLY A 53 -4.92 8.11 -6.26
C GLY A 53 -3.41 7.81 -6.21
N CYS A 54 -2.96 6.65 -5.73
CA CYS A 54 -1.52 6.36 -5.59
C CYS A 54 -0.81 5.90 -6.88
N TYR A 55 -1.52 5.87 -8.01
CA TYR A 55 -1.07 5.44 -9.34
C TYR A 55 -0.54 4.00 -9.42
N ALA A 56 0.61 3.73 -8.78
CA ALA A 56 1.23 2.41 -8.72
C ALA A 56 1.98 2.17 -7.39
N TRP A 57 1.90 0.93 -6.92
CA TRP A 57 2.69 0.41 -5.80
C TRP A 57 3.73 -0.56 -6.33
N LEU A 58 5.00 -0.19 -6.17
CA LEU A 58 6.14 -0.98 -6.63
C LEU A 58 6.67 -1.82 -5.46
N PRO A 59 6.80 -3.14 -5.59
CA PRO A 59 7.40 -3.96 -4.54
C PRO A 59 8.85 -3.51 -4.30
N GLU A 60 9.13 -3.08 -3.08
CA GLU A 60 10.48 -2.71 -2.66
C GLU A 60 11.21 -4.00 -2.28
N GLY A 61 11.89 -4.58 -3.27
CA GLY A 61 12.53 -5.90 -3.12
C GLY A 61 12.36 -6.83 -4.32
N ALA A 62 11.72 -6.41 -5.41
CA ALA A 62 11.94 -7.04 -6.71
C ALA A 62 13.37 -6.70 -7.17
N ALA A 63 14.35 -7.40 -6.61
CA ALA A 63 15.62 -7.58 -7.27
C ALA A 63 15.30 -8.22 -8.62
N GLY A 64 15.63 -7.52 -9.70
CA GLY A 64 15.64 -8.09 -11.04
C GLY A 64 16.61 -9.25 -11.17
#